data_AF-A0A0M3KHH2-F1
#
_entry.id   AF-A0A0M3KHH2-F1
#
_cell.length_a   1.000
_cell.length_b   1.000
_cell.length_c   1.000
_cell.angle_alpha   90.00
_cell.angle_beta   90.00
_cell.angle_gamma   90.00
#
_symmetry.space_group_name_H-M   'P 1'
#
loop_
_entity.id
_entity.type
_entity.pdbx_description
1 polymer ?
#
loop_
_entity_poly.entity_id
_entity_poly.type
_entity_poly.pdbx_seq_one_letter_code
_entity_poly.pdbx_strand_id
1 'polypeptide(L)'
;MNRKNYLPPIWYDDMQMAGLMSMIKAREVNPYDYDRKVKFWSETISKSCHAEHDPLVTIDMLKKRFRRGDQLPASLDIVVDNMHRFVEWICCSVI
;
A
#
# COMPACT_ATOMS: atom_id res chain seq x y z
N MET A 1 -1.11 8.38 -20.92
CA MET A 1 -1.30 7.49 -19.75
C MET A 1 -0.08 7.66 -18.86
N ASN A 2 -0.24 8.33 -17.71
CA ASN A 2 0.88 8.60 -16.81
C ASN A 2 1.25 7.27 -16.12
N ARG A 3 2.28 6.59 -16.62
CA ARG A 3 2.80 5.37 -15.98
C ARG A 3 3.40 5.81 -14.65
N LYS A 4 2.74 5.45 -13.56
CA LYS A 4 3.26 5.62 -12.21
C LYS A 4 4.49 4.72 -12.07
N ASN A 5 5.68 5.29 -12.21
CA ASN A 5 6.95 4.55 -12.22
C ASN A 5 7.27 3.85 -10.89
N TYR A 6 6.52 4.15 -9.82
CA TYR A 6 6.63 3.51 -8.51
C TYR A 6 5.83 2.21 -8.38
N LEU A 7 4.95 1.89 -9.34
CA LEU A 7 4.13 0.68 -9.26
C LEU A 7 4.94 -0.54 -9.69
N PRO A 8 5.00 -1.59 -8.86
CA PRO A 8 5.76 -2.80 -9.20
C PRO A 8 5.10 -3.58 -10.36
N PRO A 9 5.84 -4.45 -11.08
CA PRO A 9 5.29 -5.22 -12.20
C PRO A 9 4.04 -6.04 -11.86
N ILE A 10 3.98 -6.58 -10.63
CA ILE A 10 2.82 -7.29 -10.08
C ILE A 10 1.55 -6.44 -10.06
N TRP A 11 1.67 -5.10 -10.07
CA TRP A 11 0.53 -4.20 -10.19
C TRP A 11 -0.29 -4.45 -11.46
N TYR A 12 0.32 -4.91 -12.54
CA TYR A 12 -0.38 -5.16 -13.80
C TYR A 12 -1.01 -6.56 -13.88
N ASP A 13 -0.71 -7.44 -12.91
CA ASP A 13 -1.29 -8.77 -12.80
C ASP A 13 -2.63 -8.70 -12.05
N ASP A 14 -3.74 -8.90 -12.77
CA ASP A 14 -5.10 -8.86 -12.20
C ASP A 14 -5.30 -9.91 -11.11
N MET A 15 -4.74 -11.11 -11.27
CA MET A 15 -4.95 -12.23 -10.34
C MET A 15 -4.22 -11.97 -9.03
N GLN A 16 -2.97 -11.51 -9.10
CA GLN A 16 -2.19 -11.17 -7.92
C GLN A 16 -2.74 -9.93 -7.22
N MET A 17 -3.16 -8.91 -7.98
CA MET A 17 -3.73 -7.70 -7.39
C MET A 17 -5.11 -7.91 -6.78
N ALA A 18 -5.95 -8.81 -7.31
CA ALA A 18 -7.20 -9.19 -6.66
C ALA A 18 -6.94 -9.75 -5.25
N GLY A 19 -5.90 -10.57 -5.10
CA GLY A 19 -5.45 -11.05 -3.79
C GLY A 19 -4.98 -9.92 -2.88
N LEU A 20 -4.14 -9.01 -3.38
CA LEU A 20 -3.57 -7.90 -2.60
C LEU A 20 -4.59 -6.80 -2.24
N MET A 21 -5.64 -6.62 -3.05
CA MET A 21 -6.73 -5.67 -2.81
C MET A 21 -7.83 -6.22 -1.89
N SER A 22 -7.89 -7.55 -1.71
CA SER A 22 -8.81 -8.19 -0.79
C SER A 22 -8.53 -7.80 0.66
N MET A 23 -9.54 -7.99 1.53
CA MET A 23 -9.37 -7.75 2.96
C MET A 23 -8.20 -8.56 3.53
N ILE A 24 -7.41 -7.92 4.39
CA ILE A 24 -6.46 -8.62 5.25
C ILE A 24 -7.26 -9.30 6.35
N LYS A 25 -7.10 -10.61 6.51
CA LYS A 25 -7.63 -11.33 7.68
C LYS A 25 -6.80 -10.97 8.91
N ALA A 26 -7.37 -11.10 10.11
CA ALA A 26 -6.62 -10.90 11.34
C ALA A 26 -5.32 -11.72 11.33
N ARG A 27 -4.23 -11.14 11.85
CA ARG A 27 -2.90 -11.78 11.84
C ARG A 27 -2.91 -13.17 12.49
N GLU A 28 -3.77 -13.39 13.47
CA GLU A 28 -3.99 -14.68 14.15
C GLU A 28 -4.53 -15.77 13.23
N VAL A 29 -5.30 -15.39 12.20
CA VAL A 29 -5.94 -16.32 11.25
C VAL A 29 -4.97 -16.71 10.13
N ASN A 30 -4.19 -15.75 9.64
CA ASN A 30 -3.17 -16.02 8.63
C ASN A 30 -2.03 -15.00 8.72
N PRO A 31 -0.99 -15.28 9.52
CA PRO A 31 0.11 -14.36 9.71
C PRO A 31 0.92 -14.17 8.42
N TYR A 32 1.01 -15.20 7.57
CA TYR A 32 1.76 -15.14 6.32
C TYR A 32 1.11 -14.20 5.30
N ASP A 33 -0.22 -14.30 5.10
CA ASP A 33 -0.96 -13.39 4.21
C ASP A 33 -0.97 -11.95 4.74
N TYR A 34 -1.10 -11.79 6.06
CA TYR A 34 -1.03 -10.49 6.73
C TYR A 34 0.33 -9.82 6.47
N ASP A 35 1.44 -10.48 6.85
CA ASP A 35 2.78 -9.90 6.73
C ASP A 35 3.15 -9.65 5.25
N ARG A 36 2.74 -10.54 4.34
CA ARG A 36 2.95 -10.35 2.89
C ARG A 36 2.23 -9.11 2.36
N LYS A 37 0.95 -8.93 2.70
CA LYS A 37 0.16 -7.77 2.24
C LYS A 37 0.66 -6.48 2.87
N VAL A 38 0.95 -6.49 4.16
CA VAL A 38 1.50 -5.32 4.88
C VAL A 38 2.81 -4.89 4.26
N LYS A 39 3.76 -5.82 4.06
CA LYS A 39 5.05 -5.53 3.42
C LYS A 39 4.89 -4.98 2.01
N PHE A 40 4.03 -5.60 1.19
CA PHE A 40 3.79 -5.14 -0.17
C PHE A 40 3.26 -3.70 -0.21
N TRP A 41 2.24 -3.41 0.60
CA TRP A 41 1.61 -2.09 0.60
C TRP A 41 2.51 -1.03 1.23
N SER A 42 3.25 -1.33 2.30
CA SER A 42 4.17 -0.36 2.91
C SER A 42 5.29 0.05 1.95
N GLU A 43 5.92 -0.92 1.26
CA GLU A 43 6.94 -0.64 0.24
C GLU A 43 6.38 0.17 -0.93
N THR A 44 5.16 -0.16 -1.38
CA THR A 44 4.50 0.53 -2.50
C THR A 44 4.11 1.96 -2.12
N ILE A 45 3.60 2.18 -0.91
CA ILE A 45 3.28 3.50 -0.36
C ILE A 45 4.56 4.34 -0.30
N SER A 46 5.63 3.83 0.31
CA SER A 46 6.92 4.53 0.43
C SER A 46 7.46 4.96 -0.95
N LYS A 47 7.50 4.05 -1.92
CA LYS A 47 7.93 4.38 -3.30
C LYS A 47 7.02 5.44 -3.94
N SER A 48 5.72 5.40 -3.68
CA SER A 48 4.79 6.41 -4.19
C SER A 48 5.03 7.79 -3.59
N CYS A 49 5.35 7.86 -2.29
CA CYS A 49 5.66 9.12 -1.61
C CYS A 49 6.95 9.74 -2.16
N HIS A 50 7.99 8.93 -2.37
CA HIS A 50 9.23 9.40 -2.99
C HIS A 50 9.02 9.89 -4.42
N ALA A 51 8.24 9.18 -5.23
CA ALA A 51 8.03 9.53 -6.63
C ALA A 51 7.12 10.76 -6.83
N GLU A 52 6.15 10.97 -5.94
CA GLU A 52 5.22 12.10 -5.99
C GLU A 52 5.72 13.30 -5.17
N HIS A 53 6.90 13.19 -4.54
CA HIS A 53 7.47 14.17 -3.59
C HIS A 53 6.46 14.58 -2.49
N ASP A 54 5.69 13.60 -2.03
CA ASP A 54 4.57 13.81 -1.12
C ASP A 54 4.82 13.08 0.21
N PRO A 55 5.45 13.77 1.18
CA PRO A 55 5.79 13.19 2.47
C PRO A 55 4.58 13.08 3.42
N LEU A 56 3.41 13.60 3.05
CA LEU A 56 2.23 13.64 3.91
C LEU A 56 1.05 12.99 3.19
N VAL A 57 0.99 11.67 3.29
CA VAL A 57 -0.11 10.89 2.71
C VAL A 57 -1.15 10.51 3.74
N THR A 58 -2.41 10.73 3.42
CA THR A 58 -3.57 10.25 4.20
C THR A 58 -4.17 9.00 3.58
N ILE A 59 -4.92 8.22 4.36
CA ILE A 59 -5.61 7.01 3.86
C ILE A 59 -6.50 7.33 2.65
N ASP A 60 -7.20 8.47 2.65
CA ASP A 60 -8.04 8.90 1.54
C ASP A 60 -7.22 9.18 0.26
N MET A 61 -6.06 9.84 0.41
CA MET A 61 -5.12 10.05 -0.69
C MET A 61 -4.57 8.72 -1.23
N LEU A 62 -4.23 7.78 -0.36
CA LEU A 62 -3.76 6.45 -0.76
C LEU A 62 -4.86 5.65 -1.48
N LYS A 63 -6.11 5.70 -0.99
CA LYS A 63 -7.27 5.08 -1.66
C LYS A 63 -7.46 5.64 -3.07
N LYS A 64 -7.37 6.96 -3.24
CA LYS A 64 -7.42 7.61 -4.56
C LYS A 64 -6.22 7.25 -5.44
N ARG A 65 -5.01 7.22 -4.87
CA ARG A 65 -3.76 6.96 -5.58
C ARG A 65 -3.66 5.50 -6.06
N PHE A 66 -4.11 4.55 -5.26
CA PHE A 66 -4.07 3.11 -5.54
C PHE A 66 -5.41 2.54 -6.02
N ARG A 67 -6.33 3.40 -6.46
CA ARG A 67 -7.58 2.97 -7.09
C ARG A 67 -7.30 2.29 -8.43
N ARG A 68 -7.86 1.10 -8.64
CA ARG A 68 -7.82 0.37 -9.90
C ARG A 68 -9.25 0.18 -10.43
N GLY A 69 -9.65 1.02 -11.39
CA GLY A 69 -11.05 1.06 -11.84
C GLY A 69 -11.97 1.43 -10.67
N ASP A 70 -12.86 0.52 -10.29
CA ASP A 70 -13.74 0.66 -9.12
C ASP A 70 -13.26 -0.09 -7.87
N GLN A 71 -12.10 -0.75 -7.95
CA GLN A 71 -11.51 -1.43 -6.81
C GLN A 71 -10.62 -0.49 -6.00
N LEU A 72 -10.88 -0.47 -4.69
CA LEU A 72 -10.04 0.16 -3.68
C LEU A 72 -9.39 -0.94 -2.82
N PRO A 73 -8.13 -0.79 -2.42
CA PRO A 73 -7.52 -1.79 -1.55
C PRO A 73 -8.11 -1.68 -0.15
N ALA A 74 -8.88 -2.68 0.26
CA ALA A 74 -9.51 -2.75 1.58
C ALA A 74 -8.50 -2.97 2.72
N SER A 75 -7.28 -3.36 2.35
CA SER A 75 -6.13 -3.54 3.24
C SER A 75 -5.52 -2.24 3.74
N LEU A 76 -5.72 -1.10 3.07
CA LEU A 76 -4.97 0.14 3.34
C LEU A 76 -5.12 0.64 4.77
N ASP A 77 -6.33 0.58 5.35
CA ASP A 77 -6.57 1.04 6.72
C ASP A 77 -5.73 0.25 7.75
N ILE A 78 -5.63 -1.08 7.56
CA ILE A 78 -4.81 -1.97 8.41
C ILE A 78 -3.33 -1.72 8.18
N VAL A 79 -2.92 -1.55 6.92
CA VAL A 79 -1.51 -1.27 6.60
C VAL A 79 -1.07 0.05 7.20
N VAL A 80 -1.89 1.11 7.09
CA VAL A 80 -1.59 2.42 7.65
C VAL A 80 -1.57 2.37 9.17
N ASP A 81 -2.53 1.72 9.83
CA ASP A 81 -2.48 1.50 11.29
C ASP A 81 -1.20 0.74 11.70
N ASN A 82 -0.81 -0.28 10.93
CA ASN A 82 0.43 -1.01 11.16
C ASN A 82 1.67 -0.12 10.95
N MET A 83 1.68 0.75 9.94
CA MET A 83 2.76 1.73 9.69
C MET A 83 2.81 2.84 10.76
N HIS A 84 1.68 3.20 11.38
CA HIS A 84 1.66 4.13 12.51
C HIS A 84 2.20 3.48 13.80
N ARG A 85 1.90 2.20 14.03
CA ARG A 85 2.32 1.45 15.22
C ARG A 85 3.79 1.05 15.19
N PHE A 86 4.28 0.58 14.06
CA PHE A 86 5.70 0.38 13.83
C PHE A 86 6.26 1.70 13.36
N VAL A 87 6.81 2.48 14.30
CA VAL A 87 7.34 3.85 14.14
C VAL A 87 8.43 3.92 13.04
N GLU A 88 8.03 3.79 11.79
CA GLU A 88 8.75 4.19 10.59
C GLU A 88 7.91 5.27 9.91
N TRP A 89 7.72 6.38 10.63
CA TRP A 89 7.52 7.67 10.00
C TRP A 89 8.80 8.05 9.25
N ILE A 90 9.08 7.36 8.16
CA ILE A 90 10.05 7.79 7.15
C ILE A 90 9.26 8.00 5.86
N CYS A 91 8.24 8.86 5.96
CA CYS A 91 7.81 9.61 4.79
C CYS A 91 8.72 10.84 4.57
N CYS A 92 9.66 11.13 5.50
CA CYS A 92 10.46 12.35 5.48
C CYS A 92 11.95 12.29 5.92
N SER A 93 12.49 11.19 6.50
CA SER A 93 13.89 11.25 7.00
C SER A 93 14.98 11.19 5.92
N VAL A 94 14.63 11.16 4.63
CA VAL A 94 15.58 11.32 3.51
C VAL A 94 14.93 12.17 2.41
N ILE A 95 14.65 13.43 2.71
CA ILE A 95 14.66 14.54 1.74
C ILE A 95 15.81 15.45 2.12
#